data_AF-M7TWL5-F1
#
_entry.id   AF-M7TWL5-F1
#
_cell.length_a   1.000
_cell.length_b   1.000
_cell.length_c   1.000
_cell.angle_alpha   90.00
_cell.angle_beta   90.00
_cell.angle_gamma   90.00
#
_symmetry.space_group_name_H-M   'P 1'
#
loop_
_entity.id
_entity.type
_entity.pdbx_description
1 polymer ?
#
loop_
_entity_poly.entity_id
_entity_poly.type
_entity_poly.pdbx_seq_one_letter_code
_entity_poly.pdbx_strand_id
1 'polypeptide(L)'
;MASTIYRPLNNTSQEIRVIKILPANSGRFDEGLACIFEYVSLVNVLGTGFTALSYTWGDVVHDENHPGDEQIARGFSDPPRAFLPEPNTVDGVPVSIGKNLLDALRYFRSEAAVRTTQRTSPQKPRFTPETRIWADALCINQEDLTERNQQVSMMHQIYKHASRILIWPSIPYYGGQKELAAIIDSFWK
;
A
#
# COMPACT_ATOMS: atom_id res chain seq x y z
N MET A 1 -7.95 4.34 26.12
CA MET A 1 -6.67 4.85 25.59
C MET A 1 -6.55 4.30 24.18
N ALA A 2 -6.51 5.16 23.15
CA ALA A 2 -6.30 4.67 21.80
C ALA A 2 -4.91 4.06 21.74
N SER A 3 -4.83 2.74 21.54
CA SER A 3 -3.57 2.08 21.20
C SER A 3 -3.18 2.60 19.84
N THR A 4 -2.20 3.51 19.79
CA THR A 4 -1.63 3.93 18.51
C THR A 4 -1.03 2.69 17.84
N ILE A 5 -1.40 2.44 16.58
CA ILE A 5 -0.80 1.34 15.79
C ILE A 5 0.70 1.56 15.55
N TYR A 6 1.16 2.79 15.79
CA TYR A 6 2.50 3.22 15.51
C TYR A 6 3.39 3.14 16.76
N ARG A 7 4.36 2.24 16.71
CA ARG A 7 5.55 2.35 17.58
C ARG A 7 6.32 3.64 17.22
N PRO A 8 6.83 4.38 18.22
CA PRO A 8 7.79 5.45 17.99
C PRO A 8 9.01 4.98 17.18
N LEU A 9 9.47 5.83 16.26
CA LEU A 9 10.63 5.56 15.41
C LEU A 9 11.93 5.96 16.12
N ASN A 10 13.01 5.23 15.84
CA ASN A 10 14.33 5.60 16.32
C ASN A 10 14.97 6.69 15.43
N ASN A 11 15.09 7.90 15.98
CA ASN A 11 15.63 9.05 15.27
C ASN A 11 17.13 8.94 14.97
N THR A 12 17.90 8.32 15.86
CA THR A 12 19.36 8.15 15.70
C THR A 12 19.70 7.27 14.50
N SER A 13 18.90 6.22 14.27
CA SER A 13 19.09 5.32 13.13
C SER A 13 18.34 5.74 11.87
N GLN A 14 17.68 6.91 11.90
CA GLN A 14 16.73 7.36 10.87
C GLN A 14 15.79 6.24 10.46
N GLU A 15 15.12 5.65 11.45
CA GLU A 15 14.24 4.52 11.25
C GLU A 15 12.99 4.93 10.48
N ILE A 16 12.57 4.08 9.54
CA ILE A 16 11.31 4.18 8.83
C ILE A 16 10.51 2.90 9.03
N ARG A 17 9.18 3.01 8.96
CA ARG A 17 8.31 1.83 8.82
C ARG A 17 8.21 1.43 7.36
N VAL A 18 8.13 0.14 7.12
CA VAL A 18 7.74 -0.46 5.85
C VAL A 18 6.68 -1.52 6.14
N ILE A 19 5.80 -1.80 5.20
CA ILE A 19 4.79 -2.84 5.32
C ILE A 19 5.20 -4.09 4.55
N LYS A 20 4.87 -5.25 5.10
CA LYS A 20 4.76 -6.50 4.35
C LYS A 20 3.30 -6.88 4.22
N ILE A 21 2.90 -7.19 3.00
CA ILE A 21 1.52 -7.59 2.70
C ILE A 21 1.40 -9.10 2.93
N LEU A 22 0.45 -9.50 3.77
CA LEU A 22 0.16 -10.91 4.02
C LEU A 22 -0.63 -11.52 2.86
N PRO A 23 -0.48 -12.84 2.59
CA PRO A 23 -1.31 -13.54 1.62
C PRO A 23 -2.81 -13.42 1.95
N ALA A 24 -3.65 -13.42 0.92
CA ALA A 24 -5.10 -13.52 1.10
C ALA A 24 -5.46 -14.92 1.61
N ASN A 25 -6.28 -15.03 2.65
CA ASN A 25 -6.70 -16.31 3.21
C ASN A 25 -7.63 -17.06 2.25
N SER A 26 -8.54 -16.35 1.60
CA SER A 26 -9.52 -16.89 0.65
C SER A 26 -9.02 -16.93 -0.79
N GLY A 27 -7.86 -16.33 -1.08
CA GLY A 27 -7.33 -16.15 -2.43
C GLY A 27 -8.11 -15.13 -3.29
N ARG A 28 -9.18 -14.51 -2.75
CA ARG A 28 -9.95 -13.49 -3.46
C ARG A 28 -9.19 -12.17 -3.55
N PHE A 29 -9.32 -11.49 -4.69
CA PHE A 29 -8.65 -10.21 -4.93
C PHE A 29 -9.18 -9.09 -4.02
N ASP A 30 -10.48 -9.08 -3.76
CA ASP A 30 -11.22 -8.09 -2.99
C ASP A 30 -11.20 -8.33 -1.46
N GLU A 31 -10.58 -9.41 -0.98
CA GLU A 31 -10.39 -9.65 0.46
C GLU A 31 -9.69 -8.45 1.13
N GLY A 32 -10.05 -8.15 2.38
CA GLY A 32 -9.39 -7.13 3.19
C GLY A 32 -7.88 -7.30 3.16
N LEU A 33 -7.15 -6.19 3.04
CA LEU A 33 -5.69 -6.21 3.01
C LEU A 33 -5.18 -6.37 4.45
N ALA A 34 -4.37 -7.40 4.71
CA ALA A 34 -3.66 -7.54 5.97
C ALA A 34 -2.17 -7.26 5.74
N CYS A 35 -1.59 -6.40 6.57
CA CYS A 35 -0.19 -6.02 6.53
C CYS A 35 0.43 -6.14 7.92
N ILE A 36 1.76 -6.18 7.97
CA ILE A 36 2.53 -6.02 9.20
C ILE A 36 3.58 -4.94 9.04
N PHE A 37 3.89 -4.21 10.11
CA PHE A 37 5.01 -3.28 10.10
C PHE A 37 6.34 -4.01 10.31
N GLU A 38 7.31 -3.64 9.48
CA GLU A 38 8.73 -3.85 9.74
C GLU A 38 9.43 -2.50 9.80
N TYR A 39 10.61 -2.47 10.39
CA TYR A 39 11.35 -1.26 10.66
C TYR A 39 12.73 -1.34 10.00
N VAL A 40 13.09 -0.29 9.28
CA VAL A 40 14.34 -0.21 8.51
C VAL A 40 15.11 1.04 8.93
N SER A 41 16.40 0.89 9.22
CA SER A 41 17.30 2.02 9.47
C SER A 41 17.87 2.54 8.15
N LEU A 42 17.70 3.82 7.84
CA LEU A 42 18.32 4.42 6.66
C LEU A 42 19.84 4.63 6.81
N VAL A 43 20.36 4.61 8.04
CA VAL A 43 21.80 4.73 8.32
C VAL A 43 22.55 3.41 8.10
N ASN A 44 21.95 2.27 8.46
CA ASN A 44 22.57 0.95 8.31
C ASN A 44 22.13 0.24 7.01
N VAL A 45 22.78 0.60 5.91
CA VAL A 45 22.41 0.22 4.52
C VAL A 45 22.61 -1.28 4.22
N LEU A 46 23.34 -2.03 5.06
CA LEU A 46 23.64 -3.45 4.80
C LEU A 46 22.39 -4.36 4.80
N GLY A 47 21.25 -3.87 5.29
CA GLY A 47 19.97 -4.59 5.33
C GLY A 47 18.73 -3.82 4.86
N THR A 48 18.90 -2.66 4.19
CA THR A 48 17.81 -1.73 3.81
C THR A 48 17.00 -2.19 2.58
N GLY A 49 16.82 -3.48 2.39
CA GLY A 49 16.05 -3.99 1.25
C GLY A 49 14.58 -3.61 1.36
N PHE A 50 14.16 -2.49 0.78
CA PHE A 50 12.75 -2.08 0.68
C PHE A 50 12.44 -1.41 -0.65
N THR A 51 11.16 -1.38 -0.99
CA THR A 51 10.63 -0.75 -2.20
C THR A 51 9.87 0.50 -1.83
N ALA A 52 10.21 1.65 -2.40
CA ALA A 52 9.38 2.85 -2.24
C ALA A 52 8.25 2.85 -3.28
N LEU A 53 7.03 3.12 -2.83
CA LEU A 53 5.87 3.28 -3.69
C LEU A 53 5.61 4.77 -3.93
N SER A 54 5.65 5.18 -5.19
CA SER A 54 5.18 6.46 -5.68
C SER A 54 3.78 6.28 -6.27
N TYR A 55 2.81 6.99 -5.71
CA TYR A 55 1.41 6.92 -6.10
C TYR A 55 0.74 8.27 -5.82
N THR A 56 -0.42 8.50 -6.40
CA THR A 56 -1.24 9.69 -6.15
C THR A 56 -2.14 9.49 -4.95
N TRP A 57 -2.19 10.50 -4.08
CA TRP A 57 -3.08 10.52 -2.94
C TRP A 57 -4.51 10.85 -3.37
N GLY A 58 -5.49 10.25 -2.68
CA GLY A 58 -6.91 10.45 -2.94
C GLY A 58 -7.48 9.53 -4.02
N ASP A 59 -8.79 9.61 -4.16
CA ASP A 59 -9.54 8.91 -5.19
C ASP A 59 -9.65 9.86 -6.38
N VAL A 60 -9.45 9.36 -7.62
CA VAL A 60 -9.84 10.14 -8.80
C VAL A 60 -11.36 10.15 -8.79
N VAL A 61 -11.93 11.17 -8.16
CA VAL A 61 -13.32 11.53 -8.34
C VAL A 61 -13.43 11.92 -9.81
N HIS A 62 -14.17 11.12 -10.59
CA HIS A 62 -14.61 11.58 -11.89
C HIS A 62 -15.45 12.83 -11.64
N ASP A 63 -15.00 13.97 -12.17
CA ASP A 63 -15.78 15.20 -12.16
C ASP A 63 -17.16 14.91 -12.76
N GLU A 64 -18.18 15.06 -11.92
CA GLU A 64 -19.57 14.67 -12.11
C GLU A 64 -20.33 15.69 -13.00
N ASN A 65 -19.71 16.14 -14.09
CA ASN A 65 -20.45 16.79 -15.17
C ASN A 65 -21.28 15.78 -16.02
N HIS A 66 -21.57 14.59 -15.46
CA HIS A 66 -22.68 13.72 -15.87
C HIS A 66 -23.83 13.89 -14.87
N PRO A 67 -24.95 14.52 -15.25
CA PRO A 67 -26.14 14.56 -14.41
C PRO A 67 -26.80 13.18 -14.48
N GLY A 68 -26.62 12.36 -13.46
CA GLY A 68 -27.27 11.06 -13.39
C GLY A 68 -26.62 10.17 -12.36
N ASP A 69 -26.90 10.42 -11.08
CA ASP A 69 -27.41 9.41 -10.14
C ASP A 69 -27.43 9.97 -8.71
N GLU A 70 -28.15 11.07 -8.53
CA GLU A 70 -28.63 11.49 -7.21
C GLU A 70 -30.14 11.18 -7.12
N GLN A 71 -30.48 9.90 -6.88
CA GLN A 71 -31.72 9.44 -6.25
C GLN A 71 -31.79 7.91 -6.31
N ILE A 72 -31.56 7.21 -5.19
CA ILE A 72 -32.56 6.36 -4.52
C ILE A 72 -32.16 6.24 -3.03
N ALA A 73 -32.56 7.22 -2.23
CA ALA A 73 -32.86 6.98 -0.83
C ALA A 73 -34.38 7.02 -0.69
N ARG A 74 -35.05 5.88 -0.88
CA ARG A 74 -36.41 5.61 -0.39
C ARG A 74 -36.78 4.13 -0.60
N GLY A 75 -36.72 3.39 0.51
CA GLY A 75 -37.61 2.26 0.80
C GLY A 75 -37.27 0.92 0.15
N PHE A 76 -36.37 0.16 0.76
CA PHE A 76 -36.48 -1.30 0.79
C PHE A 76 -36.05 -1.80 2.19
N SER A 77 -36.85 -2.72 2.71
CA SER A 77 -36.68 -3.55 3.91
C SER A 77 -35.22 -3.84 4.29
N ASP A 78 -34.94 -3.87 5.59
CA ASP A 78 -33.67 -4.29 6.22
C ASP A 78 -32.82 -5.19 5.31
N PRO A 79 -31.60 -4.76 4.90
CA PRO A 79 -30.76 -5.59 4.06
C PRO A 79 -30.34 -6.83 4.86
N PRO A 80 -30.39 -8.03 4.26
CA PRO A 80 -29.99 -9.25 4.93
C PRO A 80 -28.49 -9.15 5.24
N ARG A 81 -28.13 -9.02 6.54
CA ARG A 81 -26.76 -8.99 7.09
C ARG A 81 -25.71 -8.84 6.00
N ALA A 82 -25.58 -7.62 5.45
CA ALA A 82 -24.56 -7.36 4.45
C ALA A 82 -23.23 -7.78 5.08
N PHE A 83 -22.56 -8.76 4.48
CA PHE A 83 -21.20 -9.09 4.85
C PHE A 83 -20.39 -7.81 4.67
N LEU A 84 -20.10 -7.12 5.77
CA LEU A 84 -19.21 -5.97 5.73
C LEU A 84 -17.89 -6.51 5.16
N PRO A 85 -17.31 -5.85 4.14
CA PRO A 85 -16.01 -6.28 3.64
C PRO A 85 -15.03 -6.31 4.82
N GLU A 86 -14.28 -7.41 4.94
CA GLU A 86 -13.26 -7.56 5.98
C GLU A 86 -12.37 -6.30 6.01
N PRO A 87 -12.13 -5.70 7.18
CA PRO A 87 -11.39 -4.46 7.27
C PRO A 87 -9.94 -4.66 6.79
N ASN A 88 -9.35 -3.61 6.24
CA ASN A 88 -7.91 -3.59 6.05
C ASN A 88 -7.24 -3.46 7.41
N THR A 89 -6.14 -4.17 7.64
CA THR A 89 -5.45 -4.19 8.93
C THR A 89 -3.94 -4.03 8.77
N VAL A 90 -3.31 -3.40 9.75
CA VAL A 90 -1.85 -3.41 9.94
C VAL A 90 -1.58 -3.88 11.37
N ASP A 91 -0.74 -4.91 11.52
CA ASP A 91 -0.48 -5.59 12.80
C ASP A 91 -1.79 -6.03 13.51
N GLY A 92 -2.80 -6.41 12.72
CA GLY A 92 -4.12 -6.82 13.20
C GLY A 92 -5.05 -5.68 13.61
N VAL A 93 -4.59 -4.42 13.58
CA VAL A 93 -5.42 -3.25 13.90
C VAL A 93 -6.07 -2.70 12.62
N PRO A 94 -7.39 -2.43 12.61
CA PRO A 94 -8.06 -1.83 11.45
C PRO A 94 -7.49 -0.48 11.05
N VAL A 95 -7.32 -0.26 9.74
CA VAL A 95 -6.83 0.99 9.16
C VAL A 95 -7.65 1.43 7.96
N SER A 96 -7.75 2.74 7.76
CA SER A 96 -8.28 3.33 6.53
C SER A 96 -7.16 3.50 5.51
N ILE A 97 -7.38 2.99 4.30
CA ILE A 97 -6.43 3.10 3.17
C ILE A 97 -7.19 3.73 2.01
N GLY A 98 -6.66 4.83 1.43
CA GLY A 98 -7.26 5.46 0.25
C GLY A 98 -7.31 4.49 -0.94
N LYS A 99 -8.31 4.65 -1.83
CA LYS A 99 -8.62 3.64 -2.85
C LYS A 99 -7.42 3.36 -3.76
N ASN A 100 -6.72 4.40 -4.20
CA ASN A 100 -5.58 4.24 -5.11
C ASN A 100 -4.44 3.41 -4.49
N LEU A 101 -4.10 3.69 -3.23
CA LEU A 101 -3.11 2.90 -2.50
C LEU A 101 -3.61 1.46 -2.27
N LEU A 102 -4.87 1.29 -1.89
CA LEU A 102 -5.46 -0.03 -1.68
C LEU A 102 -5.43 -0.89 -2.94
N ASP A 103 -5.77 -0.32 -4.10
CA ASP A 103 -5.73 -1.00 -5.39
C ASP A 103 -4.30 -1.44 -5.75
N ALA A 104 -3.31 -0.57 -5.54
CA ALA A 104 -1.89 -0.90 -5.74
C ALA A 104 -1.45 -2.08 -4.86
N LEU A 105 -1.76 -2.03 -3.56
CA LEU A 105 -1.36 -3.07 -2.61
C LEU A 105 -2.06 -4.40 -2.89
N ARG A 106 -3.34 -4.39 -3.29
CA ARG A 106 -4.07 -5.61 -3.70
C ARG A 106 -3.47 -6.22 -4.97
N TYR A 107 -3.08 -5.39 -5.94
CA TYR A 107 -2.38 -5.86 -7.12
C TYR A 107 -1.05 -6.54 -6.75
N PHE A 108 -0.24 -5.93 -5.88
CA PHE A 108 1.01 -6.53 -5.42
C PHE A 108 0.80 -7.85 -4.67
N ARG A 109 -0.25 -7.95 -3.84
CA ARG A 109 -0.65 -9.20 -3.17
C ARG A 109 -0.97 -10.30 -4.18
N SER A 110 -1.76 -9.98 -5.21
CA SER A 110 -2.14 -10.91 -6.27
C SER A 110 -0.92 -11.42 -7.04
N GLU A 111 -0.04 -10.51 -7.47
CA GLU A 111 1.21 -10.87 -8.17
C GLU A 111 2.13 -11.77 -7.33
N ALA A 112 2.21 -11.54 -6.01
CA ALA A 112 2.96 -12.39 -5.10
C ALA A 112 2.34 -13.80 -4.96
N ALA A 113 1.01 -13.93 -5.05
CA ALA A 113 0.31 -15.21 -4.95
C ALA A 113 0.42 -16.07 -6.22
N VAL A 114 0.35 -15.47 -7.41
CA VAL A 114 0.41 -16.16 -8.72
C VAL A 114 1.68 -17.01 -8.88
N ARG A 115 2.78 -16.61 -8.25
CA ARG A 115 4.08 -17.28 -8.41
C ARG A 115 4.38 -18.33 -7.35
N THR A 116 3.66 -18.32 -6.22
CA THR A 116 3.67 -19.45 -5.26
C THR A 116 3.05 -20.70 -5.88
N THR A 117 2.11 -20.54 -6.83
CA THR A 117 1.36 -21.66 -7.44
C THR A 117 1.95 -22.15 -8.77
N GLN A 118 2.74 -21.35 -9.49
CA GLN A 118 3.37 -21.73 -10.76
C GLN A 118 4.90 -21.84 -10.67
N ARG A 119 5.42 -23.09 -10.60
CA ARG A 119 6.87 -23.42 -10.54
C ARG A 119 7.63 -23.29 -11.87
N THR A 120 7.02 -22.80 -12.95
CA THR A 120 7.50 -22.99 -14.33
C THR A 120 7.79 -21.73 -15.14
N SER A 121 7.67 -20.51 -14.58
CA SER A 121 8.06 -19.28 -15.30
C SER A 121 9.56 -18.97 -15.14
N PRO A 122 10.33 -18.80 -16.23
CA PRO A 122 11.77 -18.52 -16.16
C PRO A 122 12.13 -17.09 -15.71
N GLN A 123 11.17 -16.16 -15.64
CA GLN A 123 11.44 -14.81 -15.15
C GLN A 123 11.28 -14.74 -13.62
N LYS A 124 12.09 -13.95 -12.91
CA LYS A 124 12.01 -13.75 -11.45
C LYS A 124 10.72 -13.01 -11.03
N PRO A 125 10.10 -13.32 -9.87
CA PRO A 125 8.96 -12.57 -9.36
C PRO A 125 9.26 -11.08 -9.24
N ARG A 126 8.35 -10.23 -9.75
CA ARG A 126 8.35 -8.79 -9.44
C ARG A 126 8.05 -8.56 -7.96
N PHE A 127 7.15 -9.37 -7.38
CA PHE A 127 6.76 -9.31 -5.97
C PHE A 127 6.83 -10.69 -5.34
N THR A 128 7.22 -10.73 -4.07
CA THR A 128 7.22 -11.91 -3.21
C THR A 128 6.53 -11.56 -1.90
N PRO A 129 6.09 -12.54 -1.09
CA PRO A 129 5.60 -12.29 0.26
C PRO A 129 6.61 -11.55 1.16
N GLU A 130 7.91 -11.61 0.83
CA GLU A 130 8.97 -10.92 1.55
C GLU A 130 9.22 -9.49 1.05
N THR A 131 8.49 -9.01 0.05
CA THR A 131 8.66 -7.64 -0.43
C THR A 131 8.21 -6.64 0.63
N ARG A 132 9.16 -5.84 1.13
CA ARG A 132 8.91 -4.69 1.99
C ARG A 132 8.56 -3.46 1.16
N ILE A 133 7.46 -2.79 1.50
CA ILE A 133 6.96 -1.61 0.78
C ILE A 133 6.90 -0.42 1.72
N TRP A 134 7.47 0.70 1.31
CA TRP A 134 7.24 1.99 1.94
C TRP A 134 6.16 2.75 1.16
N ALA A 135 5.09 3.14 1.84
CA ALA A 135 4.04 4.01 1.33
C ALA A 135 3.70 5.02 2.42
N ASP A 136 3.96 6.31 2.17
CA ASP A 136 3.83 7.41 3.13
C ASP A 136 2.52 7.42 3.94
N ALA A 137 1.36 7.23 3.32
CA ALA A 137 0.06 7.27 3.99
C ALA A 137 -0.11 6.19 5.06
N LEU A 138 0.60 5.06 4.96
CA LEU A 138 0.58 3.98 5.96
C LEU A 138 1.83 3.95 6.82
N CYS A 139 2.99 4.29 6.27
CA CYS A 139 4.27 4.14 6.96
C CYS A 139 4.61 5.33 7.86
N ILE A 140 3.99 6.49 7.62
CA ILE A 140 4.13 7.69 8.47
C ILE A 140 2.89 7.82 9.34
N ASN A 141 3.08 8.08 10.63
CA ASN A 141 1.97 8.41 11.51
C ASN A 141 1.43 9.80 11.14
N GLN A 142 0.32 9.84 10.40
CA GLN A 142 -0.27 11.08 9.88
C GLN A 142 -0.84 11.99 10.99
N GLU A 143 -1.13 11.41 12.17
CA GLU A 143 -1.69 12.12 13.33
C GLU A 143 -0.61 12.73 14.24
N ASP A 144 0.64 12.23 14.16
CA ASP A 144 1.78 12.80 14.88
C ASP A 144 2.52 13.80 13.98
N LEU A 145 2.26 15.10 14.20
CA LEU A 145 2.88 16.17 13.42
C LEU A 145 4.41 16.19 13.52
N THR A 146 4.98 15.82 14.68
CA THR A 146 6.42 15.80 14.88
C THR A 146 7.05 14.70 14.03
N GLU A 147 6.52 13.49 14.13
CA GLU A 147 6.97 12.36 13.31
C GLU A 147 6.78 12.65 11.83
N ARG A 148 5.59 13.12 11.44
CA ARG A 148 5.26 13.42 10.03
C ARG A 148 6.22 14.41 9.42
N ASN A 149 6.48 15.53 10.10
CA ASN A 149 7.41 16.54 9.62
C ASN A 149 8.82 15.99 9.48
N GLN A 150 9.27 15.17 10.43
CA GLN A 150 10.57 14.54 10.38
C GLN A 150 10.69 13.56 9.21
N GLN A 151 9.70 12.69 9.01
CA GLN A 151 9.65 11.71 7.91
C GLN A 151 9.57 12.39 6.53
N VAL A 152 8.76 13.45 6.41
CA VAL A 152 8.66 14.26 5.19
C VAL A 152 10.02 14.90 4.86
N SER A 153 10.71 15.46 5.86
CA SER A 153 12.04 16.07 5.64
C SER A 153 13.09 15.07 5.11
N MET A 154 12.95 13.78 5.46
CA MET A 154 13.85 12.71 5.02
C MET A 154 13.37 11.93 3.81
N MET A 155 12.26 12.31 3.15
CA MET A 155 11.75 11.60 1.97
C MET A 155 12.81 11.43 0.88
N HIS A 156 13.65 12.44 0.66
CA HIS A 156 14.76 12.35 -0.28
C HIS A 156 15.73 11.20 0.06
N GLN A 157 16.02 10.94 1.34
CA GLN A 157 16.82 9.80 1.78
C GLN A 157 16.08 8.48 1.64
N ILE A 158 14.77 8.46 1.90
CA ILE A 158 13.94 7.25 1.74
C ILE A 158 13.99 6.78 0.28
N TYR A 159 13.69 7.67 -0.67
CA TYR A 159 13.74 7.33 -2.09
C TYR A 159 15.15 6.99 -2.56
N LYS A 160 16.18 7.68 -2.05
CA LYS A 160 17.59 7.40 -2.38
C LYS A 160 18.03 6.00 -1.95
N HIS A 161 17.60 5.53 -0.78
CA HIS A 161 18.02 4.24 -0.23
C HIS A 161 17.07 3.08 -0.58
N ALA A 162 15.93 3.36 -1.21
CA ALA A 162 15.04 2.32 -1.70
C ALA A 162 15.76 1.45 -2.74
N SER A 163 15.61 0.13 -2.62
CA SER A 163 16.19 -0.83 -3.59
C SER A 163 15.59 -0.69 -4.98
N ARG A 164 14.35 -0.18 -5.05
CA ARG A 164 13.63 0.15 -6.26
C ARG A 164 12.49 1.11 -5.94
N ILE A 165 12.06 1.84 -6.96
CA ILE A 165 10.90 2.73 -6.88
C ILE A 165 9.83 2.17 -7.81
N LEU A 166 8.63 1.97 -7.27
CA LEU A 166 7.46 1.57 -8.04
C LEU A 166 6.57 2.78 -8.26
N ILE A 167 6.16 3.01 -9.50
CA ILE A 167 5.19 4.05 -9.82
C ILE A 167 3.84 3.37 -10.07
N TRP A 168 2.84 3.79 -9.31
CA TRP A 168 1.45 3.39 -9.47
C TRP A 168 0.60 4.61 -9.89
N PRO A 169 0.11 4.65 -11.13
CA PRO A 169 -0.65 5.78 -11.63
C PRO A 169 -2.13 5.71 -11.19
N SER A 170 -2.75 6.87 -10.99
CA SER A 170 -4.16 7.01 -10.58
C SER A 170 -5.21 6.63 -11.64
N ILE A 171 -4.82 6.02 -12.76
CA ILE A 171 -5.66 6.02 -13.97
C ILE A 171 -6.90 5.12 -13.77
N PRO A 172 -8.12 5.61 -14.07
CA PRO A 172 -9.31 4.77 -14.07
C PRO A 172 -9.17 3.67 -15.12
N TYR A 173 -9.32 2.42 -14.68
CA TYR A 173 -9.29 1.23 -15.51
C TYR A 173 -10.36 1.29 -16.61
N TYR A 174 -10.02 1.80 -17.79
CA TYR A 174 -10.78 1.54 -19.00
C TYR A 174 -10.25 0.24 -19.63
N GLY A 175 -11.10 -0.78 -19.62
CA GLY A 175 -11.01 -2.05 -20.35
C GLY A 175 -9.64 -2.49 -20.88
N GLY A 176 -8.99 -3.42 -20.17
CA GLY A 176 -8.21 -4.47 -20.84
C GLY A 176 -6.68 -4.35 -20.90
N GLN A 177 -6.02 -3.46 -20.15
CA GLN A 177 -4.55 -3.47 -20.06
C GLN A 177 -4.06 -3.72 -18.63
N LYS A 178 -3.30 -4.81 -18.46
CA LYS A 178 -2.80 -5.36 -17.18
C LYS A 178 -1.43 -4.82 -16.74
N GLU A 179 -0.91 -3.76 -17.33
CA GLU A 179 0.50 -3.42 -17.16
C GLU A 179 0.75 -1.94 -16.97
N LEU A 180 0.59 -1.41 -15.75
CA LEU A 180 1.12 -0.08 -15.41
C LEU A 180 1.68 0.01 -13.98
N ALA A 181 2.48 -0.98 -13.57
CA ALA A 181 3.48 -0.75 -12.53
C ALA A 181 4.83 -0.56 -13.23
N ALA A 182 5.26 0.70 -13.40
CA ALA A 182 6.60 0.98 -13.89
C ALA A 182 7.59 0.73 -12.74
N ILE A 183 8.51 -0.21 -12.94
CA ILE A 183 9.65 -0.42 -12.03
C ILE A 183 10.76 0.49 -12.52
N ILE A 184 11.10 1.49 -11.71
CA ILE A 184 12.35 2.22 -11.88
C ILE A 184 13.37 1.58 -10.94
N ASP A 185 14.25 0.77 -11.51
CA ASP A 185 15.48 0.39 -10.84
C ASP A 185 16.36 1.65 -10.78
N SER A 186 16.72 2.04 -9.56
CA SER A 186 17.27 3.36 -9.25
C SER A 186 18.51 3.69 -10.09
N PHE A 187 18.40 4.77 -10.88
CA PHE A 187 19.48 5.33 -11.70
C PHE A 187 20.17 6.55 -11.07
N TRP A 188 19.95 6.85 -9.78
CA TRP A 188 20.70 7.92 -9.10
C TRP A 188 22.01 7.37 -8.53
N LYS A 189 23.03 7.31 -9.39
CA LYS A 189 24.44 7.29 -8.99
C LYS A 189 24.97 8.71 -8.82
#